data_AF-A0A225UC47-F1
#
_entry.id   AF-A0A225UC47-F1
#
_cell.length_a   1.000
_cell.length_b   1.000
_cell.length_c   1.000
_cell.angle_alpha   90.00
_cell.angle_beta   90.00
_cell.angle_gamma   90.00
#
_symmetry.space_group_name_H-M   'P 1'
#
loop_
_entity.id
_entity.type
_entity.pdbx_description
1 polymer ?
#
loop_
_entity_poly.entity_id
_entity_poly.type
_entity_poly.pdbx_seq_one_letter_code
_entity_poly.pdbx_strand_id
1 'polypeptide(L)'
;MFNPMVNITALEDFDEKQPLAVRTRWLEKFRGHGKVVYYCKLKLSSAVRDWRGNLDESVRRSWKRFVKVFREEYCKAKTPDSEYYYTTFQRKSETSREFYYRLNKIAGKADIDVKSTDIA
;
A
#
# COMPACT_ATOMS: atom_id res chain seq x y z
N MET A 1 -16.88 28.44 -13.61
CA MET A 1 -15.73 28.12 -14.48
C MET A 1 -15.45 26.62 -14.35
N PHE A 2 -15.85 25.82 -15.34
CA PHE A 2 -15.65 24.36 -15.33
C PHE A 2 -14.20 24.05 -15.72
N ASN A 3 -13.44 23.45 -14.80
CA ASN A 3 -12.09 22.95 -15.07
C ASN A 3 -12.20 21.72 -15.99
N PRO A 4 -11.40 21.60 -17.06
CA PRO A 4 -11.75 20.77 -18.21
C PRO A 4 -11.75 19.30 -17.82
N MET A 5 -12.71 18.58 -18.41
CA MET A 5 -12.70 17.12 -18.56
C MET A 5 -11.27 16.61 -18.60
N VAL A 6 -10.88 15.85 -17.58
CA VAL A 6 -9.75 14.92 -17.72
C VAL A 6 -10.01 14.19 -19.03
N ASN A 7 -9.10 14.32 -20.00
CA ASN A 7 -9.26 13.67 -21.29
C ASN A 7 -9.19 12.16 -21.05
N ILE A 8 -10.35 11.52 -20.93
CA ILE A 8 -10.50 10.13 -20.50
C ILE A 8 -9.80 9.17 -21.44
N THR A 9 -9.70 9.51 -22.73
CA THR A 9 -8.98 8.68 -23.70
C THR A 9 -7.47 8.81 -23.59
N ALA A 10 -6.95 9.87 -22.96
CA ALA A 10 -5.53 10.04 -22.64
C ALA A 10 -5.13 9.47 -21.27
N LEU A 11 -6.06 8.84 -20.54
CA LEU A 11 -5.78 8.22 -19.24
C LEU A 11 -5.13 6.84 -19.44
N GLU A 12 -3.88 6.72 -19.02
CA GLU A 12 -3.17 5.45 -18.92
C GLU A 12 -3.82 4.54 -17.87
N ASP A 13 -3.76 3.24 -18.13
CA ASP A 13 -4.17 2.24 -17.14
C ASP A 13 -3.19 2.26 -15.95
N PHE A 14 -3.70 1.91 -14.77
CA PHE A 14 -2.89 1.76 -13.58
C PHE A 14 -2.01 0.52 -13.72
N ASP A 15 -0.71 0.69 -13.46
CA ASP A 15 0.26 -0.39 -13.42
C ASP A 15 0.89 -0.45 -12.02
N GLU A 16 0.57 -1.52 -11.29
CA GLU A 16 1.07 -1.77 -9.94
C GLU A 16 2.59 -1.98 -9.87
N LYS A 17 3.25 -2.26 -11.00
CA LYS A 17 4.70 -2.48 -11.10
C LYS A 17 5.49 -1.19 -11.28
N GLN A 18 4.82 -0.08 -11.57
CA GLN A 18 5.48 1.22 -11.73
C GLN A 18 6.11 1.71 -10.42
N PRO A 19 7.14 2.57 -10.49
CA PRO A 19 7.72 3.22 -9.32
C PRO A 19 6.64 3.91 -8.46
N LEU A 20 6.85 3.94 -7.14
CA LEU A 20 5.90 4.53 -6.19
C LEU A 20 5.47 5.95 -6.59
N ALA A 21 6.41 6.78 -7.04
CA ALA A 21 6.13 8.15 -7.47
C ALA A 21 5.13 8.20 -8.65
N VAL A 22 5.25 7.27 -9.60
CA VAL A 22 4.35 7.16 -10.77
C VAL A 22 2.96 6.70 -10.32
N ARG A 23 2.89 5.66 -9.47
CA ARG A 23 1.62 5.16 -8.91
C ARG A 23 0.87 6.23 -8.10
N THR A 24 1.60 6.99 -7.28
CA THR A 24 1.03 8.09 -6.49
C THR A 24 0.53 9.21 -7.40
N ARG A 25 1.33 9.68 -8.37
CA ARG A 25 0.93 10.71 -9.34
C ARG A 25 -0.28 10.28 -10.18
N TRP A 26 -0.36 9.01 -10.57
CA TRP A 26 -1.51 8.47 -11.29
C TRP A 26 -2.81 8.68 -10.49
N LEU A 27 -2.80 8.37 -9.19
CA LEU A 27 -3.98 8.54 -8.34
C LEU A 27 -4.37 10.00 -8.15
N GLU A 28 -3.41 10.93 -8.16
CA GLU A 28 -3.68 12.38 -8.03
C GLU A 28 -4.48 12.95 -9.20
N LYS A 29 -4.45 12.30 -10.37
CA LYS A 29 -5.30 12.64 -11.53
C LYS A 29 -6.80 12.50 -11.21
N PHE A 30 -7.16 11.77 -10.15
CA PHE A 30 -8.55 11.40 -9.81
C PHE A 30 -9.11 12.08 -8.55
N ARG A 31 -8.79 13.36 -8.31
CA ARG A 31 -9.25 14.13 -7.13
C ARG A 31 -10.70 14.63 -7.19
N GLY A 32 -11.58 13.99 -7.97
CA GLY A 32 -12.95 14.45 -8.23
C GLY A 32 -14.07 13.52 -7.73
N HIS A 33 -15.31 13.89 -8.04
CA HIS A 33 -16.52 13.11 -7.75
C HIS A 33 -17.20 12.64 -9.05
N GLY A 34 -18.13 11.70 -8.94
CA GLY A 34 -18.96 11.25 -10.07
C GLY A 34 -18.15 10.56 -11.18
N LYS A 35 -18.10 11.17 -12.37
CA LYS A 35 -17.47 10.60 -13.58
C LYS A 35 -15.98 10.25 -13.37
N VAL A 36 -15.23 11.08 -12.65
CA VAL A 36 -13.79 10.84 -12.37
C VAL A 36 -13.56 9.53 -11.61
N VAL A 37 -14.45 9.22 -10.66
CA VAL A 37 -14.42 7.98 -9.88
C VAL A 37 -14.73 6.77 -10.75
N TYR A 38 -15.71 6.89 -11.65
CA TYR A 38 -16.05 5.83 -12.59
C TYR A 38 -14.88 5.51 -13.52
N TYR A 39 -14.25 6.52 -14.11
CA TYR A 39 -13.10 6.32 -14.99
C TYR A 39 -11.88 5.75 -14.27
N CYS A 40 -11.61 6.17 -13.02
CA CYS A 40 -10.56 5.56 -12.22
C CYS A 40 -10.75 4.04 -12.07
N LYS A 41 -11.99 3.59 -11.84
CA LYS A 41 -12.31 2.17 -11.67
C LYS A 41 -12.12 1.37 -12.96
N LEU A 42 -12.39 1.98 -14.12
CA LEU A 42 -12.16 1.34 -15.41
C LEU A 42 -10.67 1.18 -15.73
N LYS A 43 -9.85 2.12 -15.26
CA LYS A 43 -8.41 2.16 -15.51
C LYS A 43 -7.59 1.31 -14.55
N LEU A 44 -8.19 0.56 -13.63
CA LEU A 44 -7.47 -0.38 -12.78
C LEU A 44 -7.00 -1.59 -13.60
N SER A 45 -5.80 -2.12 -13.36
CA SER A 45 -5.36 -3.40 -13.93
C SER A 45 -6.24 -4.57 -13.48
N SER A 46 -6.15 -5.72 -14.16
CA SER A 46 -6.89 -6.93 -13.77
C SER A 46 -6.60 -7.33 -12.32
N ALA A 47 -5.32 -7.42 -11.96
CA ALA A 47 -4.90 -7.79 -10.60
C ALA A 47 -5.50 -6.87 -9.52
N VAL A 48 -5.56 -5.57 -9.80
CA VAL A 48 -6.13 -4.59 -8.87
C VAL A 48 -7.66 -4.67 -8.82
N ARG A 49 -8.33 -5.03 -9.92
CA ARG A 49 -9.78 -5.29 -9.91
C ARG A 49 -10.12 -6.55 -9.10
N ASP A 50 -9.29 -7.58 -9.21
CA ASP A 50 -9.46 -8.83 -8.45
C ASP A 50 -9.20 -8.59 -6.96
N TRP A 51 -8.11 -7.89 -6.62
CA TRP A 51 -7.84 -7.43 -5.26
C TRP A 51 -9.00 -6.60 -4.70
N ARG A 52 -9.54 -5.66 -5.50
CA ARG A 52 -10.70 -4.87 -5.11
C ARG A 52 -11.92 -5.75 -4.86
N GLY A 53 -12.10 -6.84 -5.61
CA GLY A 53 -13.18 -7.81 -5.43
C GLY A 53 -13.18 -8.46 -4.06
N ASN A 54 -12.00 -8.65 -3.48
CA ASN A 54 -11.79 -9.24 -2.15
C ASN A 54 -12.00 -8.27 -0.98
N LEU A 55 -12.21 -6.97 -1.25
CA LEU A 55 -12.48 -5.98 -0.21
C LEU A 55 -13.93 -6.03 0.27
N ASP A 56 -14.13 -5.68 1.53
CA ASP A 56 -15.46 -5.49 2.12
C ASP A 56 -16.34 -4.61 1.25
N GLU A 57 -17.62 -4.95 1.16
CA GLU A 57 -18.58 -4.19 0.36
C GLU A 57 -18.64 -2.70 0.76
N SER A 58 -18.58 -2.42 2.06
CA SER A 58 -18.58 -1.04 2.58
C SER A 58 -17.37 -0.22 2.10
N VAL A 59 -16.23 -0.89 1.89
CA VAL A 59 -15.01 -0.31 1.34
C VAL A 59 -15.14 -0.14 -0.17
N ARG A 60 -15.64 -1.15 -0.90
CA ARG A 60 -15.82 -1.11 -2.36
C ARG A 60 -16.79 -0.02 -2.82
N ARG A 61 -17.85 0.24 -2.05
CA ARG A 61 -18.91 1.22 -2.37
C ARG A 61 -18.50 2.66 -2.02
N SER A 62 -17.72 2.86 -0.96
CA SER A 62 -17.28 4.19 -0.54
C SER A 62 -15.97 4.60 -1.23
N TRP A 63 -16.03 5.60 -2.11
CA TRP A 63 -14.82 6.12 -2.78
C TRP A 63 -13.73 6.54 -1.79
N LYS A 64 -14.11 7.23 -0.72
CA LYS A 64 -13.19 7.67 0.34
C LYS A 64 -12.48 6.48 1.01
N ARG A 65 -13.23 5.42 1.35
CA ARG A 65 -12.65 4.22 1.99
C ARG A 65 -11.78 3.45 1.00
N PHE A 66 -12.24 3.29 -0.24
CA PHE A 66 -11.48 2.64 -1.31
C PHE A 66 -10.14 3.34 -1.56
N VAL A 67 -10.12 4.66 -1.75
CA VAL A 67 -8.88 5.42 -1.98
C VAL A 67 -7.90 5.28 -0.81
N LYS A 68 -8.40 5.21 0.43
CA LYS A 68 -7.55 4.98 1.61
C LYS A 68 -6.82 3.63 1.52
N VAL A 69 -7.55 2.54 1.33
CA VAL A 69 -6.95 1.19 1.26
C VAL A 69 -6.10 1.01 0.02
N PHE A 70 -6.49 1.64 -1.10
CA PHE A 70 -5.71 1.64 -2.33
C PHE A 70 -4.35 2.32 -2.14
N ARG A 71 -4.32 3.48 -1.48
CA ARG A 71 -3.06 4.15 -1.15
C ARG A 71 -2.19 3.31 -0.24
N GLU A 72 -2.80 2.64 0.75
CA GLU A 72 -2.09 1.75 1.66
C GLU A 72 -1.42 0.58 0.94
N GLU A 73 -2.12 -0.03 -0.01
CA GLU A 73 -1.61 -1.19 -0.75
C GLU A 73 -0.60 -0.79 -1.85
N TYR A 74 -0.92 0.23 -2.64
CA TYR A 74 -0.22 0.52 -3.88
C TYR A 74 0.49 1.88 -3.94
N CYS A 75 0.26 2.78 -2.98
CA CYS A 75 0.88 4.12 -2.96
C CYS A 75 1.58 4.45 -1.65
N LYS A 76 1.93 3.45 -0.84
CA LYS A 76 2.85 3.60 0.29
C LYS A 76 4.18 2.96 -0.05
N ALA A 77 5.27 3.62 0.34
CA ALA A 77 6.55 2.95 0.43
C ALA A 77 6.40 1.83 1.45
N LYS A 78 6.71 0.60 1.06
CA LYS A 78 6.96 -0.44 2.04
C LYS A 78 8.27 -0.04 2.73
N THR A 79 8.24 0.11 4.05
CA THR A 79 9.48 0.20 4.83
C THR A 79 10.29 -1.06 4.50
N PRO A 80 11.55 -0.93 4.05
CA PRO A 80 12.42 -2.07 3.86
C PRO A 80 12.40 -2.96 5.10
N ASP A 81 12.38 -4.29 4.93
CA ASP A 81 12.32 -5.20 6.08
C ASP A 81 13.49 -4.96 7.06
N SER A 82 14.65 -4.50 6.57
CA SER A 82 15.79 -4.09 7.38
C SER A 82 15.54 -2.82 8.20
N GLU A 83 14.95 -1.78 7.62
CA GLU A 83 14.56 -0.57 8.35
C GLU A 83 13.46 -0.89 9.37
N TYR A 84 12.54 -1.80 9.02
CA TYR A 84 11.50 -2.26 9.93
C TYR A 84 12.05 -3.04 11.13
N TYR A 85 13.13 -3.79 10.96
CA TYR A 85 13.84 -4.47 12.05
C TYR A 85 14.38 -3.47 13.09
N TYR A 86 15.16 -2.48 12.65
CA TYR A 86 15.81 -1.53 13.57
C TYR A 86 14.84 -0.52 14.22
N THR A 87 13.68 -0.29 13.62
CA THR A 87 12.65 0.63 14.14
C THR A 87 11.54 -0.08 14.90
N THR A 88 11.62 -1.41 15.03
CA THR A 88 10.63 -2.20 15.77
C THR A 88 10.87 -2.10 17.28
N PHE A 89 9.85 -1.60 18.00
CA PHE A 89 9.86 -1.53 19.47
C PHE A 89 8.90 -2.55 20.10
N GLN A 90 9.17 -2.92 21.36
CA GLN A 90 8.29 -3.78 22.16
C GLN A 90 6.98 -3.04 22.46
N ARG A 91 5.85 -3.71 22.23
CA ARG A 91 4.53 -3.14 22.54
C ARG A 91 4.26 -3.26 24.04
N LYS A 92 3.51 -2.32 24.61
CA LYS A 92 3.14 -2.35 26.04
C LYS A 92 2.39 -3.62 26.47
N SER A 93 1.67 -4.25 25.54
CA SER A 93 0.90 -5.47 25.76
C SER A 93 1.66 -6.76 25.46
N GLU A 94 2.89 -6.66 24.97
CA GLU A 94 3.69 -7.80 24.50
C GLU A 94 4.71 -8.18 25.57
N THR A 95 4.79 -9.47 25.91
CA THR A 95 5.86 -9.98 26.76
C THR A 95 7.20 -9.90 26.04
N SER A 96 8.30 -9.85 26.78
CA SER A 96 9.65 -9.80 26.16
C SER A 96 9.89 -10.98 25.22
N ARG A 97 9.36 -12.17 25.54
CA ARG A 97 9.47 -13.38 24.69
C ARG A 97 8.72 -13.21 23.37
N GLU A 98 7.48 -12.74 23.40
CA GLU A 98 6.69 -12.49 22.18
C GLU A 98 7.38 -11.46 21.28
N PHE A 99 7.95 -10.42 21.90
CA PHE A 99 8.74 -9.42 21.19
C PHE A 99 9.94 -10.03 20.47
N TYR A 100 10.74 -10.85 21.16
CA TYR A 100 11.89 -11.54 20.54
C TYR A 100 11.48 -12.46 19.38
N TYR A 101 10.39 -13.22 19.52
CA TYR A 101 9.88 -14.05 18.42
C TYR A 101 9.46 -13.22 17.20
N ARG A 102 8.76 -12.11 17.42
CA ARG A 102 8.36 -11.20 16.35
C ARG A 102 9.58 -10.55 15.69
N LEU A 103 10.56 -10.13 16.47
CA LEU A 103 11.78 -9.48 15.99
C LEU A 103 12.63 -10.45 15.15
N ASN A 104 12.82 -11.70 15.59
CA ASN A 104 13.54 -12.73 14.83
C ASN A 104 12.85 -13.07 13.50
N LYS A 105 11.51 -13.08 13.48
CA LYS A 105 10.75 -13.26 12.24
C LYS A 105 10.96 -12.12 11.25
N ILE A 106 11.14 -10.89 11.73
CA ILE A 106 11.45 -9.73 10.89
C ILE A 106 12.89 -9.85 10.37
N ALA A 107 13.84 -10.24 11.23
CA ALA A 107 15.23 -10.45 10.82
C ALA A 107 15.36 -11.48 9.69
N GLY A 108 14.66 -12.60 9.78
CA GLY A 108 14.64 -13.61 8.72
C GLY A 108 14.05 -13.12 7.39
N LYS A 109 13.13 -12.15 7.42
CA LYS A 109 12.63 -11.48 6.19
C LYS A 109 13.63 -10.47 5.63
N ALA A 110 14.36 -9.83 6.53
CA ALA A 110 15.35 -8.80 6.21
C ALA A 110 16.73 -9.37 5.84
N ASP A 111 16.90 -10.69 5.85
CA ASP A 111 18.18 -11.39 5.69
C ASP A 111 19.26 -10.90 6.69
N ILE A 112 18.82 -10.62 7.92
CA ILE A 112 19.69 -10.19 9.01
C ILE A 112 20.11 -11.42 9.83
N ASP A 113 21.41 -11.65 9.93
CA ASP A 113 21.95 -12.69 10.81
C ASP A 113 21.87 -12.25 12.28
N VAL A 114 21.01 -12.93 13.05
CA VAL A 114 20.79 -12.67 14.49
C VAL A 114 21.53 -13.70 15.35
N LYS A 115 22.44 -14.49 14.78
CA LYS A 115 23.21 -15.44 15.58
C LYS A 115 23.94 -14.70 16.70
N SER A 116 23.80 -15.26 17.90
CA SER A 116 24.49 -14.84 19.10
C SER A 116 25.98 -14.79 18.79
N THR A 117 26.57 -13.61 18.72
CA THR A 117 27.99 -13.49 19.01
C THR A 117 28.13 -13.97 20.45
N ASP A 118 28.68 -15.16 20.63
CA ASP A 118 29.14 -15.63 21.93
C ASP A 118 30.10 -14.58 22.48
N ILE A 119 29.60 -13.72 23.37
CA ILE A 119 30.44 -12.87 24.20
C ILE A 119 31.00 -13.83 25.26
N ALA A 120 32.22 -14.27 25.00
CA ALA A 120 33.07 -15.02 25.92
C ALA A 120 33.32 -14.26 27.23
#